data_AF-A0A0Q7AW52-F1
#
_entry.id   AF-A0A0Q7AW52-F1
#
_cell.length_a   1.000
_cell.length_b   1.000
_cell.length_c   1.000
_cell.angle_alpha   90.00
_cell.angle_beta   90.00
_cell.angle_gamma   90.00
#
_symmetry.space_group_name_H-M   'P 1'
#
loop_
_entity.id
_entity.type
_entity.pdbx_description
1 polymer ?
#
loop_
_entity_poly.entity_id
_entity_poly.type
_entity_poly.pdbx_seq_one_letter_code
_entity_poly.pdbx_strand_id
1 'polypeptide(L)'
;MEERVIYGEIRAWFLGSYYNYCRVKLSHQYPWIEGESEVGYAYSELENSFDLPIEKLMLKVLSLILSAGRSSEKVQKYHQDAISELLRKIDLSSVLEELPPDEAAELVGDLRVLGFY
;
A
#
# COMPACT_ATOMS: atom_id res chain seq x y z
N MET A 1 2.45 22.35 9.50
CA MET A 1 2.49 20.88 9.61
C MET A 1 1.58 20.39 8.52
N GLU A 2 2.12 19.73 7.49
CA GLU A 2 1.26 19.13 6.47
C GLU A 2 0.35 18.11 7.14
N GLU A 3 -0.93 18.17 6.81
CA GLU A 3 -1.91 17.20 7.30
C GLU A 3 -1.65 15.88 6.59
N ARG A 4 -1.11 14.91 7.34
CA ARG A 4 -0.80 13.58 6.85
C ARG A 4 -2.10 12.77 6.67
N VAL A 5 -2.18 12.00 5.60
CA VAL A 5 -3.28 11.04 5.37
C VAL A 5 -3.11 9.82 6.27
N ILE A 6 -4.17 9.42 6.98
CA ILE A 6 -4.10 8.29 7.91
C ILE A 6 -4.13 6.93 7.17
N TYR A 7 -3.56 5.89 7.79
CA TYR A 7 -3.40 4.58 7.17
C TYR A 7 -4.71 3.97 6.69
N GLY A 8 -5.77 4.12 7.49
CA GLY A 8 -7.11 3.68 7.14
C GLY A 8 -7.71 4.42 5.95
N GLU A 9 -7.39 5.70 5.76
CA GLU A 9 -7.83 6.48 4.60
C GLU A 9 -7.10 6.04 3.33
N ILE A 10 -5.78 5.85 3.39
CA ILE A 10 -5.00 5.31 2.26
C ILE A 10 -5.56 3.94 1.86
N ARG A 11 -5.87 3.07 2.84
CA ARG A 11 -6.50 1.77 2.59
C ARG A 11 -7.89 1.91 1.94
N ALA A 12 -8.71 2.84 2.41
CA ALA A 12 -10.03 3.09 1.84
C ALA A 12 -9.94 3.57 0.38
N TRP A 13 -9.03 4.50 0.07
CA TRP A 13 -8.80 4.98 -1.30
C TRP A 13 -8.29 3.85 -2.20
N PHE A 14 -7.34 3.05 -1.71
CA PHE A 14 -6.82 1.90 -2.43
C PHE A 14 -7.93 0.90 -2.79
N LEU A 15 -8.75 0.52 -1.80
CA LEU A 15 -9.88 -0.39 -2.00
C LEU A 15 -10.96 0.22 -2.91
N GLY A 16 -11.14 1.55 -2.88
CA GLY A 16 -12.01 2.26 -3.79
C GLY A 16 -11.56 2.12 -5.26
N SER A 17 -10.28 2.37 -5.54
CA SER A 17 -9.70 2.18 -6.88
C SER A 17 -9.73 0.72 -7.31
N TYR A 18 -9.39 -0.21 -6.41
CA TYR A 18 -9.50 -1.66 -6.62
C TYR A 18 -10.92 -2.05 -7.06
N TYR A 19 -11.91 -1.63 -6.27
CA TYR A 19 -13.33 -1.95 -6.52
C TYR A 19 -13.81 -1.36 -7.84
N ASN A 20 -13.47 -0.10 -8.12
CA ASN A 20 -13.85 0.59 -9.34
C ASN A 20 -13.27 -0.09 -10.58
N TYR A 21 -12.02 -0.57 -10.51
CA TYR A 21 -11.41 -1.29 -11.62
C TYR A 21 -12.16 -2.57 -11.95
N CYS A 22 -12.45 -3.38 -10.93
CA CYS A 22 -13.26 -4.58 -11.09
C CYS A 22 -14.63 -4.29 -11.72
N ARG A 23 -15.30 -3.20 -11.31
CA ARG A 23 -16.56 -2.77 -11.92
C ARG A 23 -16.41 -2.41 -13.40
N VAL A 24 -15.36 -1.67 -13.77
CA VAL A 24 -15.09 -1.28 -15.16
C VAL A 24 -14.82 -2.51 -16.03
N LYS A 25 -14.04 -3.48 -15.53
CA LYS A 25 -13.78 -4.75 -16.22
C LYS A 25 -15.09 -5.51 -16.49
N LEU A 26 -15.96 -5.60 -15.47
CA LEU A 26 -17.26 -6.29 -15.58
C LEU A 26 -18.24 -5.56 -16.49
N SER A 27 -18.35 -4.22 -16.38
CA SER A 27 -19.32 -3.45 -17.17
C SER A 27 -19.02 -3.48 -18.67
N HIS A 28 -17.74 -3.50 -19.02
CA HIS A 28 -17.29 -3.54 -20.42
C HIS A 28 -16.91 -4.94 -20.90
N GLN A 29 -17.01 -5.96 -20.04
CA GLN A 29 -16.60 -7.34 -20.33
C GLN A 29 -15.15 -7.45 -20.82
N TYR A 30 -14.25 -6.63 -20.27
CA TYR A 30 -12.84 -6.67 -20.62
C TYR A 30 -12.16 -7.87 -19.96
N PRO A 31 -11.45 -8.72 -20.72
CA PRO A 31 -10.68 -9.83 -20.14
C PRO A 31 -9.48 -9.28 -19.37
N TRP A 32 -9.05 -10.00 -18.34
CA TRP A 32 -7.75 -9.76 -17.71
C TRP A 32 -6.63 -10.12 -18.69
N ILE A 33 -5.62 -9.26 -18.82
CA ILE A 33 -4.41 -9.54 -19.60
C ILE A 33 -3.27 -9.97 -18.68
N GLU A 34 -2.26 -10.64 -19.25
CA GLU A 34 -1.10 -11.09 -18.48
C GLU A 34 -0.41 -9.93 -17.77
N GLY A 35 -0.18 -10.08 -16.46
CA GLY A 35 0.44 -9.07 -15.61
C GLY A 35 -0.48 -7.95 -15.15
N GLU A 36 -1.72 -7.88 -15.64
CA GLU A 36 -2.73 -6.98 -15.13
C GLU A 36 -3.28 -7.48 -13.79
N SER A 37 -3.49 -6.55 -12.86
CA SER A 37 -4.19 -6.83 -11.62
C SER A 37 -4.88 -5.58 -11.12
N GLU A 38 -5.96 -5.78 -10.38
CA GLU A 38 -6.67 -4.72 -9.70
C GLU A 38 -5.83 -4.03 -8.62
N VAL A 39 -4.88 -4.77 -8.00
CA VAL A 39 -3.94 -4.20 -7.04
C VAL A 39 -2.92 -3.32 -7.75
N GLY A 40 -2.41 -3.76 -8.90
CA GLY A 40 -1.52 -2.96 -9.75
C GLY A 40 -2.17 -1.66 -10.22
N TYR A 41 -3.44 -1.72 -10.65
CA TYR A 41 -4.21 -0.53 -11.01
C TYR A 41 -4.42 0.40 -9.81
N ALA A 42 -4.88 -0.12 -8.68
CA ALA A 42 -5.13 0.70 -7.49
C ALA A 42 -3.85 1.40 -6.99
N TYR A 43 -2.71 0.70 -7.04
CA TYR A 43 -1.41 1.27 -6.73
C TYR A 43 -0.99 2.37 -7.73
N SER A 44 -1.17 2.17 -9.04
CA SER A 44 -0.80 3.19 -10.04
C SER A 44 -1.61 4.49 -9.92
N GLU A 45 -2.86 4.41 -9.48
CA GLU A 45 -3.68 5.61 -9.23
C GLU A 45 -3.16 6.42 -8.03
N LEU A 46 -2.43 5.80 -7.10
CA LEU A 46 -2.04 6.41 -5.82
C LEU A 46 -0.54 6.67 -5.68
N GLU A 47 0.32 6.07 -6.49
CA GLU A 47 1.77 6.05 -6.24
C GLU A 47 2.47 7.43 -6.20
N ASN A 48 1.87 8.45 -6.80
CA ASN A 48 2.37 9.82 -6.82
C ASN A 48 1.50 10.79 -5.99
N SER A 49 0.58 10.27 -5.16
CA SER A 49 -0.37 11.08 -4.38
C SER A 49 0.12 11.46 -2.98
N PHE A 50 1.29 10.97 -2.57
CA PHE A 50 1.81 11.14 -1.22
C PHE A 50 3.22 11.70 -1.25
N ASP A 51 3.51 12.65 -0.36
CA ASP A 51 4.83 13.28 -0.24
C ASP A 51 5.61 12.75 0.96
N LEU A 52 4.92 12.44 2.07
CA LEU A 52 5.56 12.04 3.31
C LEU A 52 6.09 10.58 3.23
N PRO A 53 7.29 10.30 3.75
CA PRO A 53 7.86 8.95 3.73
C PRO A 53 6.98 7.88 4.38
N ILE A 54 6.27 8.22 5.45
CA ILE A 54 5.38 7.29 6.16
C ILE A 54 4.14 6.93 5.34
N GLU A 55 3.57 7.86 4.59
CA GLU A 55 2.43 7.61 3.70
C GLU A 55 2.86 6.73 2.51
N LYS A 56 4.05 7.00 1.96
CA LYS A 56 4.66 6.14 0.94
C LYS A 56 4.87 4.72 1.47
N LEU A 57 5.35 4.57 2.72
CA LEU A 57 5.51 3.27 3.36
C LEU A 57 4.17 2.55 3.50
N MET A 58 3.16 3.23 4.04
CA MET A 58 1.79 2.72 4.18
C MET A 58 1.22 2.21 2.85
N LEU A 59 1.35 2.98 1.77
CA LEU A 59 0.90 2.56 0.44
C LEU A 59 1.62 1.28 -0.04
N LYS A 60 2.94 1.19 0.17
CA LYS A 60 3.71 0.00 -0.23
C LYS A 60 3.34 -1.23 0.58
N VAL A 61 3.09 -1.07 1.88
CA VAL A 61 2.59 -2.14 2.76
C VAL A 61 1.23 -2.64 2.27
N LEU A 62 0.27 -1.73 2.03
CA LEU A 62 -1.06 -2.10 1.54
C LEU A 62 -1.00 -2.82 0.20
N SER A 63 -0.10 -2.42 -0.69
CA SER A 63 0.08 -3.08 -1.99
C SER A 63 0.45 -4.55 -1.83
N LEU A 64 1.31 -4.89 -0.85
CA LEU A 64 1.67 -6.28 -0.56
C LEU A 64 0.58 -7.04 0.19
N ILE A 65 -0.01 -6.44 1.24
CA ILE A 65 -1.09 -7.04 2.03
C ILE A 65 -2.28 -7.39 1.13
N LEU A 66 -2.73 -6.44 0.29
CA LEU A 66 -3.88 -6.65 -0.60
C LEU A 66 -3.55 -7.56 -1.78
N SER A 67 -2.28 -7.62 -2.20
CA SER A 67 -1.84 -8.66 -3.15
C SER A 67 -1.93 -10.06 -2.56
N ALA A 68 -1.68 -10.23 -1.25
CA ALA A 68 -1.70 -11.53 -0.56
C ALA A 68 -0.89 -12.61 -1.31
N GLY A 69 0.26 -12.24 -1.87
CA GLY A 69 1.13 -13.14 -2.64
C GLY A 69 0.70 -13.45 -4.08
N ARG A 70 -0.42 -12.89 -4.57
CA ARG A 70 -0.93 -13.13 -5.93
C ARG A 70 -0.18 -12.38 -7.03
N SER A 71 0.58 -11.34 -6.68
CA SER A 71 1.40 -10.58 -7.62
C SER A 71 2.65 -11.38 -8.03
N SER A 72 3.23 -11.07 -9.19
CA SER A 72 4.49 -11.70 -9.63
C SER A 72 5.64 -11.43 -8.66
N GLU A 73 6.64 -12.32 -8.64
CA GLU A 73 7.85 -12.16 -7.80
C GLU A 73 8.54 -10.81 -8.02
N LYS A 74 8.58 -10.34 -9.27
CA LYS A 74 9.16 -9.03 -9.61
C LYS A 74 8.42 -7.88 -8.93
N VAL A 75 7.08 -7.92 -8.91
CA VAL A 75 6.25 -6.91 -8.23
C VAL A 75 6.42 -7.01 -6.72
N GLN A 76 6.39 -8.23 -6.16
CA GLN A 76 6.61 -8.42 -4.72
C GLN A 76 7.95 -7.84 -4.29
N LYS A 77 9.02 -8.21 -5.00
CA LYS A 77 10.38 -7.72 -4.75
C LYS A 77 10.47 -6.19 -4.84
N TYR A 78 9.85 -5.58 -5.86
CA TYR A 78 9.83 -4.13 -6.00
C TYR A 78 9.25 -3.42 -4.76
N HIS A 79 8.11 -3.89 -4.25
CA HIS A 79 7.51 -3.31 -3.05
C HIS A 79 8.33 -3.60 -1.79
N GLN A 80 8.86 -4.82 -1.63
CA GLN A 80 9.71 -5.18 -0.48
C GLN A 80 11.01 -4.37 -0.42
N ASP A 81 11.68 -4.19 -1.57
CA ASP A 81 12.89 -3.37 -1.67
C ASP A 81 12.56 -1.90 -1.34
N ALA A 82 11.43 -1.38 -1.84
CA ALA A 82 10.98 -0.02 -1.53
C ALA A 82 10.65 0.19 -0.03
N ILE A 83 9.99 -0.79 0.61
CA ILE A 83 9.70 -0.77 2.05
C ILE A 83 11.02 -0.74 2.83
N SER A 84 11.95 -1.63 2.50
CA SER A 84 13.27 -1.71 3.14
C SER A 84 14.01 -0.37 3.05
N GLU A 85 14.01 0.26 1.89
CA GLU A 85 14.66 1.56 1.68
C GLU A 85 13.97 2.71 2.42
N LEU A 86 12.64 2.70 2.54
CA LEU A 86 11.90 3.68 3.34
C LEU A 86 12.20 3.51 4.83
N LEU A 87 12.19 2.28 5.33
CA LEU A 87 12.49 1.95 6.73
C LEU A 87 13.92 2.35 7.16
N ARG A 88 14.86 2.40 6.22
CA ARG A 88 16.22 2.90 6.48
C ARG A 88 16.31 4.42 6.56
N LYS A 89 15.33 5.14 6.01
CA LYS A 89 15.29 6.61 5.92
C LYS A 89 14.45 7.24 7.01
N ILE A 90 13.47 6.53 7.54
CA ILE A 90 12.64 6.99 8.65
C ILE A 90 13.11 6.40 9.97
N ASP A 91 13.04 7.19 11.04
CA ASP A 91 13.04 6.63 12.39
C ASP A 91 11.64 6.08 12.68
N LEU A 92 11.42 4.80 12.34
CA LEU A 92 10.11 4.19 12.47
C LEU A 92 9.56 4.29 13.90
N SER A 93 10.41 4.15 14.92
CA SER A 93 9.95 4.18 16.32
C SER A 93 9.38 5.56 16.66
N SER A 94 10.12 6.63 16.32
CA SER A 94 9.68 8.01 16.51
C SER A 94 8.39 8.30 15.73
N VAL A 95 8.32 7.88 14.46
CA VAL A 95 7.11 8.07 13.64
C VAL A 95 5.91 7.35 14.21
N LEU A 96 6.07 6.11 14.70
CA LEU A 96 4.97 5.34 15.28
C LEU A 96 4.43 5.96 16.59
N GLU A 97 5.27 6.63 17.38
CA GLU A 97 4.84 7.35 18.59
C GLU A 97 3.98 8.58 18.28
N GLU A 98 4.13 9.17 17.10
CA GLU A 98 3.32 10.30 16.62
C GLU A 98 1.97 9.88 16.03
N LEU A 99 1.78 8.59 15.72
CA LEU A 99 0.53 8.07 15.17
C LEU A 99 -0.50 7.80 16.28
N PRO A 100 -1.81 7.92 15.97
CA PRO A 100 -2.86 7.36 16.82
C PRO A 100 -2.58 5.89 17.17
N PRO A 101 -2.76 5.45 18.44
CA PRO A 101 -2.38 4.10 18.87
C PRO A 101 -2.98 2.96 18.04
N ASP A 102 -4.25 3.10 17.63
CA ASP A 102 -4.94 2.08 16.82
C ASP A 102 -4.35 2.00 15.41
N GLU A 103 -3.99 3.15 14.83
CA GLU A 103 -3.35 3.22 13.51
C GLU A 103 -1.94 2.63 13.55
N ALA A 104 -1.15 2.97 14.57
CA ALA A 104 0.19 2.44 14.79
C ALA A 104 0.16 0.91 14.96
N ALA A 105 -0.78 0.41 15.78
CA ALA A 105 -0.95 -1.01 16.03
C ALA A 105 -1.30 -1.78 14.74
N GLU A 106 -2.16 -1.20 13.90
CA GLU A 106 -2.54 -1.77 12.60
C GLU A 106 -1.34 -1.83 11.64
N LEU A 107 -0.63 -0.72 11.45
CA LEU A 107 0.55 -0.68 10.57
C LEU A 107 1.65 -1.64 11.04
N VAL A 108 1.93 -1.70 12.35
CA VAL A 108 2.89 -2.66 12.92
C VAL A 108 2.43 -4.10 12.71
N GLY A 109 1.13 -4.37 12.82
CA GLY A 109 0.56 -5.69 12.51
C GLY A 109 0.87 -6.13 11.08
N ASP A 110 0.65 -5.23 10.11
CA ASP A 110 0.94 -5.52 8.71
C ASP A 110 2.44 -5.66 8.42
N LEU A 111 3.28 -4.80 9.02
CA LEU A 111 4.74 -4.92 8.91
C LEU A 111 5.26 -6.26 9.46
N ARG A 112 4.69 -6.75 10.58
CA ARG A 112 4.99 -8.08 11.14
C ARG A 112 4.61 -9.20 10.19
N VAL A 113 3.40 -9.15 9.62
CA VAL A 113 2.93 -10.14 8.63
C VAL A 113 3.86 -10.21 7.42
N LEU A 114 4.41 -9.07 7.01
CA LEU A 114 5.36 -8.97 5.90
C LEU A 114 6.83 -9.25 6.28
N GLY A 115 7.14 -9.43 7.57
CA GLY A 115 8.49 -9.72 8.06
C GLY A 115 9.43 -8.51 8.18
N PHE A 116 8.88 -7.29 8.33
CA PHE A 116 9.64 -6.04 8.45
C PHE A 116 9.73 -5.46 9.87
N TYR A 117 9.07 -6.09 10.85
CA TYR A 117 9.07 -5.68 12.25
C TYR A 117 9.08 -6.92 13.16
#